data_AF-A0A8C4LL98-F1
#
_entry.id   AF-A0A8C4LL98-F1
#
_cell.length_a   1.000
_cell.length_b   1.000
_cell.length_c   1.000
_cell.angle_alpha   90.00
_cell.angle_beta   90.00
_cell.angle_gamma   90.00
#
_symmetry.space_group_name_H-M   'P 1'
#
loop_
_entity.id
_entity.type
_entity.pdbx_description
1 polymer ?
#
loop_
_entity_poly.entity_id
_entity_poly.type
_entity_poly.pdbx_seq_one_letter_code
_entity_poly.pdbx_strand_id
1 'polypeptide(L)'
;MGRARTLDFQLFSLLLGFLQNINDSHPLDGSVGTQSIRVDAFRGMVSIRDNNVLSEWDGILDYKNALLAAKLFSKMACVLAKMDQDVFPTLDDISKALDNQALKHYPSTHGLTYTVLPSRVKNLAQYGMPIKDMCRDVPTYFAQQQKEGTALSIDPNSCFEVQLLSFMGLSICGDIPGL
;
A
#
# COMPACT_ATOMS: atom_id res chain seq x y z
N MET A 1 -1.13 -48.66 14.18
CA MET A 1 -1.22 -47.25 14.62
C MET A 1 -0.19 -46.45 13.84
N GLY A 2 -0.56 -45.58 12.88
CA GLY A 2 0.47 -44.83 12.12
C GLY A 2 0.14 -44.26 10.74
N ARG A 3 -1.14 -44.15 10.31
CA ARG A 3 -1.47 -43.65 8.96
C ARG A 3 -2.15 -42.28 8.91
N ALA A 4 -2.45 -41.68 10.07
CA ALA A 4 -3.17 -40.40 10.17
C ALA A 4 -2.26 -39.16 10.27
N ARG A 5 -0.96 -39.31 10.58
CA ARG A 5 -0.05 -38.15 10.78
C ARG A 5 0.65 -37.66 9.52
N THR A 6 0.72 -38.46 8.46
CA THR A 6 1.49 -38.15 7.24
C THR A 6 0.72 -37.29 6.24
N LEU A 7 -0.60 -37.44 6.18
CA LEU A 7 -1.49 -36.63 5.33
C LEU A 7 -1.59 -35.18 5.83
N ASP A 8 -1.61 -34.99 7.15
CA ASP A 8 -1.63 -33.67 7.79
C ASP A 8 -0.34 -32.88 7.50
N PHE A 9 0.83 -33.55 7.57
CA PHE A 9 2.14 -32.95 7.31
C PHE A 9 2.36 -32.56 5.84
N GLN A 10 1.80 -33.33 4.88
CA GLN A 10 1.83 -32.97 3.46
C GLN A 10 0.87 -31.83 3.15
N LEU A 11 -0.34 -31.81 3.74
CA LEU A 11 -1.24 -30.66 3.61
C LEU A 11 -0.61 -29.39 4.21
N PHE A 12 0.06 -29.51 5.36
CA PHE A 12 0.77 -28.39 5.99
C PHE A 12 1.93 -27.90 5.13
N SER A 13 2.74 -28.81 4.56
CA SER A 13 3.83 -28.47 3.63
C SER A 13 3.32 -27.83 2.33
N LEU A 14 2.17 -28.26 1.81
CA LEU A 14 1.50 -27.65 0.66
C LEU A 14 0.92 -26.27 1.00
N LEU A 15 0.35 -26.09 2.19
CA LEU A 15 -0.14 -24.79 2.70
C LEU A 15 1.01 -23.80 2.97
N LEU A 16 2.16 -24.28 3.46
CA LEU A 16 3.38 -23.50 3.63
C LEU A 16 4.01 -23.10 2.29
N GLY A 17 3.83 -23.92 1.24
CA GLY A 17 4.26 -23.60 -0.12
C GLY A 17 3.53 -22.40 -0.75
N PHE A 18 2.37 -22.01 -0.22
CA PHE A 18 1.58 -20.87 -0.68
C PHE A 18 1.87 -19.56 0.07
N LEU A 19 2.61 -19.59 1.18
CA LEU A 19 2.95 -18.41 1.98
C LEU A 19 4.37 -17.95 1.67
N GLN A 20 4.61 -17.56 0.42
CA GLN A 20 5.90 -17.04 0.00
C GLN A 20 5.95 -15.52 0.21
N ASN A 21 7.08 -15.05 0.76
CA ASN A 21 7.38 -13.63 0.76
C ASN A 21 8.03 -13.29 -0.58
N ILE A 22 7.45 -12.36 -1.32
CA ILE A 22 7.98 -11.91 -2.61
C ILE A 22 8.61 -10.54 -2.39
N ASN A 23 9.75 -10.30 -3.03
CA ASN A 23 10.41 -9.00 -3.02
C ASN A 23 10.96 -8.72 -4.40
N ASP A 24 10.55 -7.61 -4.98
CA ASP A 24 11.03 -7.16 -6.28
C ASP A 24 11.38 -5.68 -6.25
N SER A 25 12.31 -5.27 -7.10
CA SER A 25 12.78 -3.90 -7.22
C SER A 25 12.93 -3.56 -8.69
N HIS A 26 12.16 -2.59 -9.18
CA HIS A 26 12.20 -2.16 -10.58
C HIS A 26 12.51 -0.66 -10.70
N PRO A 27 13.14 -0.22 -11.80
CA PRO A 27 13.26 1.20 -12.12
C PRO A 27 11.88 1.86 -12.23
N LEU A 28 11.84 3.15 -11.92
CA LEU A 28 10.66 3.98 -12.19
C LEU A 28 10.69 4.46 -13.63
N ASP A 29 9.59 4.31 -14.36
CA ASP A 29 9.50 4.79 -15.73
C ASP A 29 9.53 6.32 -15.77
N GLY A 30 10.31 6.88 -16.69
CA GLY A 30 10.44 8.32 -16.87
C GLY A 30 11.04 9.13 -15.70
N SER A 31 11.60 8.47 -14.67
CA SER A 31 12.18 9.15 -13.49
C SER A 31 13.50 8.54 -13.02
N VAL A 32 14.23 9.27 -12.18
CA VAL A 32 15.42 8.77 -11.48
C VAL A 32 14.98 8.19 -10.14
N GLY A 33 14.94 6.86 -10.07
CA GLY A 33 14.59 6.12 -8.86
C GLY A 33 14.20 4.67 -9.17
N THR A 34 13.82 3.98 -8.12
CA THR A 34 13.41 2.58 -8.07
C THR A 34 12.23 2.44 -7.13
N GLN A 35 11.36 1.49 -7.44
CA GLN A 35 10.33 1.05 -6.52
C GLN A 35 10.64 -0.37 -6.08
N SER A 36 10.67 -0.58 -4.77
CA SER A 36 10.81 -1.89 -4.14
C SER A 36 9.50 -2.27 -3.48
N ILE A 37 8.98 -3.45 -3.82
CA ILE A 37 7.73 -3.97 -3.28
C ILE A 37 8.00 -5.30 -2.62
N ARG A 38 7.51 -5.45 -1.38
CA ARG A 38 7.60 -6.67 -0.60
C ARG A 38 6.22 -7.14 -0.20
N VAL A 39 5.86 -8.36 -0.60
CA VAL A 39 4.65 -9.05 -0.18
C VAL A 39 4.99 -9.96 1.00
N ASP A 40 4.29 -9.78 2.12
CA ASP A 40 4.28 -10.71 3.26
C ASP A 40 2.90 -11.39 3.31
N ALA A 41 2.79 -12.51 2.60
CA ALA A 41 1.54 -13.26 2.48
C ALA A 41 1.05 -13.79 3.84
N PHE A 42 1.96 -14.16 4.74
CA PHE A 42 1.63 -14.63 6.08
C PHE A 42 0.99 -13.53 6.94
N ARG A 43 1.56 -12.31 6.87
CA ARG A 43 1.01 -11.15 7.57
C ARG A 43 -0.16 -10.51 6.83
N GLY A 44 -0.37 -10.83 5.55
CA GLY A 44 -1.38 -10.21 4.72
C GLY A 44 -1.03 -8.74 4.43
N MET A 45 0.24 -8.46 4.18
CA MET A 45 0.77 -7.11 4.11
C MET A 45 1.63 -6.90 2.86
N VAL A 46 1.56 -5.71 2.29
CA VAL A 46 2.51 -5.26 1.25
C VAL A 46 3.24 -4.04 1.78
N SER A 47 4.56 -4.02 1.66
CA SER A 47 5.41 -2.87 1.97
C SER A 47 6.03 -2.35 0.70
N ILE A 48 5.99 -1.04 0.51
CA ILE A 48 6.48 -0.36 -0.69
C ILE A 48 7.48 0.69 -0.27
N ARG A 49 8.55 0.81 -1.05
CA ARG A 49 9.50 1.92 -1.00
C ARG A 49 9.73 2.43 -2.39
N ASP A 50 9.46 3.71 -2.58
CA ASP A 50 9.70 4.42 -3.82
C ASP A 50 10.70 5.54 -3.53
N ASN A 51 11.91 5.42 -4.08
CA ASN A 51 12.99 6.37 -3.84
C ASN A 51 13.16 7.38 -4.99
N ASN A 52 12.07 7.72 -5.68
CA ASN A 52 12.06 8.84 -6.61
C ASN A 52 12.61 10.11 -5.93
N VAL A 53 13.60 10.75 -6.56
CA VAL A 53 14.29 11.91 -5.98
C VAL A 53 13.35 13.08 -5.66
N LEU A 54 12.24 13.24 -6.39
CA LEU A 54 11.29 14.36 -6.23
C LEU A 54 10.05 13.97 -5.42
N SER A 55 9.71 12.68 -5.42
CA SER A 55 8.46 12.17 -4.86
C SER A 55 8.68 10.90 -4.06
N GLU A 56 9.73 10.86 -3.23
CA GLU A 56 10.02 9.71 -2.36
C GLU A 56 8.85 9.44 -1.40
N TRP A 57 8.47 8.16 -1.27
CA TRP A 57 7.43 7.70 -0.36
C TRP A 57 7.64 6.24 0.08
N ASP A 58 7.21 5.94 1.30
CA ASP A 58 7.10 4.57 1.82
C ASP A 58 5.60 4.23 2.02
N GLY A 59 5.21 2.99 1.78
CA GLY A 59 3.82 2.54 1.85
C GLY A 59 3.62 1.20 2.55
N ILE A 60 2.47 1.06 3.22
CA ILE A 60 1.97 -0.21 3.75
C ILE A 60 0.52 -0.41 3.33
N LEU A 61 0.23 -1.56 2.72
CA LEU A 61 -1.12 -2.10 2.57
C LEU A 61 -1.30 -3.22 3.59
N ASP A 62 -2.21 -3.05 4.54
CA ASP A 62 -2.61 -4.09 5.51
C ASP A 62 -3.99 -4.63 5.11
N TYR A 63 -3.99 -5.79 4.45
CA TYR A 63 -5.20 -6.43 3.98
C TYR A 63 -6.02 -7.06 5.12
N LYS A 64 -5.42 -7.38 6.26
CA LYS A 64 -6.17 -7.93 7.40
C LYS A 64 -7.06 -6.87 8.04
N ASN A 65 -6.58 -5.62 8.07
CA ASN A 65 -7.29 -4.50 8.69
C ASN A 65 -7.94 -3.54 7.69
N ALA A 66 -7.79 -3.81 6.39
CA ALA A 66 -8.18 -2.96 5.28
C ALA A 66 -7.65 -1.53 5.44
N LEU A 67 -6.33 -1.40 5.62
CA LEU A 67 -5.65 -0.11 5.81
C LEU A 67 -4.64 0.14 4.70
N LEU A 68 -4.58 1.40 4.27
CA LEU A 68 -3.50 1.99 3.49
C LEU A 68 -2.80 3.00 4.39
N ALA A 69 -1.47 2.91 4.51
CA ALA A 69 -0.65 3.95 5.09
C ALA A 69 0.45 4.37 4.11
N ALA A 70 0.73 5.66 4.02
CA ALA A 70 1.81 6.17 3.18
C ALA A 70 2.55 7.31 3.89
N LYS A 71 3.87 7.22 3.96
CA LYS A 71 4.76 8.29 4.42
C LYS A 71 5.29 9.05 3.22
N LEU A 72 4.95 10.33 3.14
CA LEU A 72 5.29 11.23 2.06
C LEU A 72 6.45 12.12 2.51
N PHE A 73 7.66 11.87 2.00
CA PHE A 73 8.87 12.48 2.55
C PHE A 73 8.94 13.98 2.30
N SER A 74 8.67 14.43 1.07
CA SER A 74 8.68 15.87 0.73
C SER A 74 7.58 16.67 1.44
N LYS A 75 6.56 15.98 1.95
CA LYS A 75 5.48 16.57 2.74
C LYS A 75 5.70 16.43 4.25
N MET A 76 6.76 15.75 4.70
CA MET A 76 7.02 15.45 6.11
C MET A 76 5.80 14.95 6.89
N ALA A 77 5.01 14.07 6.27
CA ALA A 77 3.75 13.59 6.84
C ALA A 77 3.51 12.12 6.51
N CYS A 78 2.73 11.45 7.36
CA CYS A 78 2.12 10.17 7.03
C CYS A 78 0.62 10.34 6.84
N VAL A 79 0.02 9.52 5.98
CA VAL A 79 -1.43 9.40 5.85
C VAL A 79 -1.86 7.99 6.19
N LEU A 80 -3.04 7.87 6.77
CA LEU A 80 -3.68 6.60 7.11
C LEU A 80 -5.12 6.63 6.61
N ALA A 81 -5.48 5.67 5.77
CA ALA A 81 -6.81 5.56 5.19
C ALA A 81 -7.36 4.15 5.36
N LYS A 82 -8.69 4.06 5.35
CA LYS A 82 -9.38 2.79 5.10
C LYS A 82 -9.28 2.47 3.61
N MET A 83 -8.89 1.24 3.32
CA MET A 83 -8.75 0.72 1.97
C MET A 83 -10.07 0.07 1.54
N ASP A 84 -10.54 0.40 0.33
CA ASP A 84 -11.61 -0.34 -0.33
C ASP A 84 -11.02 -1.57 -1.04
N GLN A 85 -11.24 -2.75 -0.46
CA GLN A 85 -10.67 -4.00 -0.97
C GLN A 85 -11.31 -4.49 -2.26
N ASP A 86 -12.47 -3.95 -2.65
CA ASP A 86 -13.10 -4.27 -3.94
C ASP A 86 -12.43 -3.49 -5.08
N VAL A 87 -11.72 -2.41 -4.75
CA VAL A 87 -11.00 -1.56 -5.70
C VAL A 87 -9.51 -1.90 -5.73
N PHE A 88 -8.92 -2.27 -4.58
CA PHE A 88 -7.49 -2.60 -4.51
C PHE A 88 -7.20 -4.00 -5.09
N PRO A 89 -6.05 -4.19 -5.78
CA PRO A 89 -5.64 -5.52 -6.22
C PRO A 89 -5.45 -6.43 -5.02
N THR A 90 -5.74 -7.72 -5.17
CA THR A 90 -5.49 -8.68 -4.10
C THR A 90 -3.98 -8.91 -3.91
N LEU A 91 -3.60 -9.52 -2.78
CA LEU A 91 -2.21 -9.92 -2.55
C LEU A 91 -1.68 -10.87 -3.65
N ASP A 92 -2.55 -11.74 -4.17
CA ASP A 92 -2.22 -12.67 -5.25
C ASP A 92 -2.00 -11.93 -6.58
N ASP A 93 -2.82 -10.90 -6.86
CA ASP A 93 -2.65 -10.06 -8.04
C ASP A 93 -1.32 -9.29 -8.01
N ILE A 94 -0.97 -8.73 -6.85
CA ILE A 94 0.33 -8.07 -6.65
C ILE A 94 1.47 -9.08 -6.83
N SER A 95 1.36 -10.27 -6.23
CA SER A 95 2.36 -11.33 -6.34
C SER A 95 2.62 -11.73 -7.80
N LYS A 96 1.55 -11.95 -8.57
CA LYS A 96 1.65 -12.29 -10.01
C LYS A 96 2.24 -11.15 -10.84
N ALA A 97 1.92 -9.91 -10.50
CA ALA A 97 2.47 -8.75 -11.17
C ALA A 97 4.00 -8.66 -11.01
N LEU A 98 4.53 -8.99 -9.83
CA LEU A 98 5.97 -9.01 -9.55
C LEU A 98 6.69 -10.17 -10.26
N ASP A 99 6.04 -11.32 -10.43
CA ASP A 99 6.62 -12.49 -11.12
C ASP A 99 6.65 -12.34 -12.65
N ASN A 100 6.39 -11.14 -13.19
CA ASN A 100 6.37 -10.84 -14.64
C ASN A 100 5.47 -11.77 -15.47
N GLN A 101 4.45 -12.39 -14.85
CA GLN A 101 3.40 -13.10 -15.58
C GLN A 101 2.51 -12.03 -16.25
N ALA A 102 2.85 -11.70 -17.50
CA ALA A 102 2.28 -10.64 -18.34
C ALA A 102 0.84 -10.18 -17.96
N LEU A 103 0.76 -8.92 -17.51
CA LEU A 103 -0.46 -8.17 -17.18
C LEU A 103 -1.32 -7.94 -18.44
N LYS A 104 -2.21 -8.88 -18.79
CA LYS A 104 -3.19 -8.67 -19.87
C LYS A 104 -4.60 -8.32 -19.39
N HIS A 105 -4.88 -8.30 -18.08
CA HIS A 105 -6.29 -8.39 -17.64
C HIS A 105 -6.71 -7.65 -16.37
N TYR A 106 -5.87 -6.81 -15.77
CA TYR A 106 -6.32 -6.08 -14.58
C TYR A 106 -6.99 -4.75 -14.96
N PRO A 107 -8.18 -4.46 -14.40
CA PRO A 107 -8.74 -3.12 -14.48
C PRO A 107 -7.73 -2.18 -13.82
N SER A 108 -7.27 -1.19 -14.57
CA SER A 108 -6.45 -0.12 -14.00
C SER A 108 -7.25 0.52 -12.86
N THR A 109 -6.62 0.67 -11.71
CA THR A 109 -7.17 1.49 -10.62
C THR A 109 -6.59 2.89 -10.67
N HIS A 110 -6.08 3.33 -11.83
CA HIS A 110 -5.51 4.67 -12.00
C HIS A 110 -6.53 5.73 -11.56
N GLY A 111 -6.09 6.62 -10.68
CA GLY A 111 -6.83 7.83 -10.34
C GLY A 111 -7.71 7.73 -9.09
N LEU A 112 -7.44 6.80 -8.16
CA LEU A 112 -8.10 6.87 -6.85
C LEU A 112 -7.58 8.08 -6.08
N THR A 113 -8.51 8.96 -5.69
CA THR A 113 -8.16 10.15 -4.92
C THR A 113 -8.50 9.93 -3.44
N TYR A 114 -7.53 10.20 -2.57
CA TYR A 114 -7.69 10.25 -1.12
C TYR A 114 -7.55 11.68 -0.64
N THR A 115 -8.54 12.18 0.11
CA THR A 115 -8.48 13.52 0.71
C THR A 115 -8.02 13.43 2.16
N VAL A 116 -6.96 14.17 2.49
CA VAL A 116 -6.46 14.32 3.86
C VAL A 116 -7.51 15.05 4.70
N LEU A 117 -7.80 14.49 5.87
CA LEU A 117 -8.69 15.08 6.86
C LEU A 117 -7.88 15.94 7.84
N PRO A 118 -8.46 17.03 8.38
CA PRO A 118 -7.77 17.88 9.35
C PRO A 118 -7.36 17.15 10.64
N SER A 119 -8.01 16.02 10.96
CA SER A 119 -7.80 15.25 12.18
C SER A 119 -6.53 14.38 12.11
N ARG A 120 -5.68 14.52 13.14
CA ARG A 120 -4.49 13.68 13.32
C ARG A 120 -4.79 12.35 14.01
N VAL A 121 -4.01 11.34 13.67
CA VAL A 121 -3.99 10.04 14.38
C VAL A 121 -3.25 10.21 15.71
N LYS A 122 -3.98 10.11 16.82
CA LYS A 122 -3.40 10.30 18.17
C LYS A 122 -2.59 9.09 18.66
N ASN A 123 -3.04 7.89 18.34
CA ASN A 123 -2.41 6.65 18.77
C ASN A 123 -2.16 5.75 17.56
N LEU A 124 -0.98 5.85 16.96
CA LEU A 124 -0.58 5.01 15.81
C LEU A 124 -0.47 3.52 16.15
N ALA A 125 -0.12 3.18 17.39
CA ALA A 125 0.13 1.79 17.78
C ALA A 125 -1.11 0.89 17.62
N GLN A 126 -2.33 1.48 17.67
CA GLN A 126 -3.57 0.73 17.46
C GLN A 126 -3.75 0.22 16.02
N TYR A 127 -2.98 0.75 15.07
CA TYR A 127 -2.98 0.33 13.67
C TYR A 127 -1.84 -0.64 13.33
N GLY A 128 -1.13 -1.12 14.36
CA GLY A 128 -0.05 -2.09 14.20
C GLY A 128 1.34 -1.47 14.20
N MET A 129 2.31 -2.26 14.66
CA MET A 129 3.72 -1.86 14.74
C MET A 129 4.32 -1.49 13.38
N PRO A 130 4.06 -2.21 12.26
CA PRO A 130 4.62 -1.83 10.96
C PRO A 130 4.26 -0.40 10.53
N ILE A 131 2.99 -0.01 10.67
CA ILE A 131 2.54 1.36 10.34
C ILE A 131 3.16 2.37 11.30
N LYS A 132 3.17 2.07 12.61
CA LYS A 132 3.80 2.94 13.61
C LYS A 132 5.28 3.18 13.31
N ASP A 133 6.01 2.14 12.94
CA ASP A 133 7.45 2.20 12.69
C ASP A 133 7.74 2.93 11.38
N MET A 134 6.93 2.74 10.33
CA MET A 134 7.05 3.49 9.06
C MET A 134 6.75 4.98 9.27
N CYS A 135 5.62 5.31 9.90
CA CYS A 135 5.16 6.68 10.11
C CYS A 135 5.87 7.41 11.28
N ARG A 136 6.90 6.82 11.88
CA ARG A 136 7.63 7.47 12.97
C ARG A 136 8.24 8.80 12.51
N ASP A 137 8.44 9.68 13.48
CA ASP A 137 9.09 10.99 13.32
C ASP A 137 8.30 12.04 12.51
N VAL A 138 7.09 11.71 12.02
CA VAL A 138 6.20 12.63 11.30
C VAL A 138 4.76 12.55 11.82
N PRO A 139 3.96 13.64 11.75
CA PRO A 139 2.54 13.56 12.07
C PRO A 139 1.81 12.66 11.08
N THR A 140 0.86 11.87 11.59
CA THR A 140 -0.03 11.07 10.75
C THR A 140 -1.44 11.66 10.72
N TYR A 141 -2.01 11.79 9.53
CA TYR A 141 -3.36 12.28 9.29
C TYR A 141 -4.26 11.18 8.77
N PHE A 142 -5.54 11.26 9.08
CA PHE A 142 -6.52 10.41 8.41
C PHE A 142 -6.73 10.90 6.97
N ALA A 143 -6.98 9.99 6.05
CA ALA A 143 -7.43 10.31 4.71
C ALA A 143 -8.65 9.46 4.33
N GLN A 144 -9.49 9.98 3.45
CA GLN A 144 -10.70 9.33 2.98
C GLN A 144 -10.70 9.22 1.47
N GLN A 145 -10.98 8.03 0.94
CA GLN A 145 -11.17 7.83 -0.49
C GLN A 145 -12.40 8.62 -0.97
N GLN A 146 -12.24 9.36 -2.05
CA GLN A 146 -13.37 10.01 -2.71
C GLN A 146 -14.22 8.96 -3.43
N LYS A 147 -15.54 9.05 -3.22
CA LYS A 147 -16.50 8.26 -3.99
C LYS A 147 -16.97 9.08 -5.17
N GLU A 148 -17.35 8.40 -6.25
CA GLU A 148 -17.95 9.05 -7.41
C GLU A 148 -19.18 9.87 -6.96
N GLY A 149 -19.24 11.15 -7.37
CA GLY A 149 -20.31 12.07 -6.99
C GLY A 149 -20.10 12.84 -5.67
N THR A 150 -19.03 12.58 -4.90
CA THR A 150 -18.66 13.39 -3.73
C THR A 150 -17.50 14.32 -4.06
N ALA A 151 -17.76 15.35 -4.89
CA ALA A 151 -16.75 16.35 -5.20
C ALA A 151 -16.54 17.28 -3.99
N LEU A 152 -15.51 17.00 -3.19
CA LEU A 152 -14.92 18.02 -2.34
C LEU A 152 -14.08 18.93 -3.23
N SER A 153 -14.14 20.26 -3.01
CA SER A 153 -13.25 21.19 -3.70
C SER A 153 -11.80 20.90 -3.30
N ILE A 154 -11.10 20.10 -4.11
CA ILE A 154 -9.67 19.83 -3.95
C ILE A 154 -8.91 20.85 -4.79
N ASP A 155 -7.93 21.53 -4.21
CA ASP A 155 -6.90 22.20 -4.99
C ASP A 155 -5.99 21.13 -5.62
N PRO A 156 -5.96 20.97 -6.96
CA PRO A 156 -5.11 19.97 -7.61
C PRO A 156 -3.61 20.17 -7.31
N ASN A 157 -3.17 21.38 -6.94
CA ASN A 157 -1.79 21.63 -6.55
C ASN A 157 -1.43 21.06 -5.16
N SER A 158 -2.42 20.63 -4.38
CA SER A 158 -2.23 20.01 -3.06
C SER A 158 -2.00 18.51 -3.12
N CYS A 159 -2.04 17.89 -4.32
CA CYS A 159 -1.95 16.46 -4.48
C CYS A 159 -0.51 15.93 -4.52
N PHE A 160 -0.31 14.76 -3.95
CA PHE A 160 0.89 13.93 -4.07
C PHE A 160 0.49 12.61 -4.73
N GLU A 161 1.10 12.32 -5.88
CA GLU A 161 0.87 11.07 -6.60
C GLU A 161 1.75 9.97 -6.01
N VAL A 162 1.14 8.86 -5.63
CA VAL A 162 1.82 7.61 -5.32
C VAL A 162 1.43 6.56 -6.35
N GLN A 163 2.42 5.95 -6.98
CA GLN A 163 2.21 4.91 -7.97
C GLN A 163 2.59 3.58 -7.34
N LEU A 164 1.68 2.62 -7.24
CA LEU A 164 1.97 1.24 -6.86
C LEU A 164 1.93 0.37 -8.11
N LEU A 165 3.06 -0.27 -8.46
CA LEU A 165 3.18 -1.04 -9.71
C LEU A 165 2.84 -0.16 -10.93
N SER A 166 2.91 -0.68 -12.15
CA SER A 166 2.58 0.11 -13.35
C SER A 166 1.10 0.45 -13.52
N PHE A 167 0.18 -0.20 -12.79
CA PHE A 167 -1.26 -0.16 -13.07
C PHE A 167 -2.13 0.44 -11.95
N MET A 168 -1.56 0.80 -10.80
CA MET A 168 -2.29 1.41 -9.69
C MET A 168 -1.67 2.74 -9.28
N GLY A 169 -2.27 3.85 -9.72
CA GLY A 169 -1.91 5.20 -9.27
C GLY A 169 -2.95 5.76 -8.30
N LEU A 170 -2.50 6.36 -7.20
CA LEU A 170 -3.34 7.04 -6.22
C LEU A 170 -2.88 8.49 -6.04
N SER A 171 -3.84 9.41 -5.91
CA SER A 171 -3.59 10.81 -5.61
C SER A 171 -3.98 11.11 -4.17
N ILE A 172 -3.03 11.55 -3.34
CA ILE A 172 -3.29 11.95 -1.96
C ILE A 172 -3.32 13.47 -1.91
N CYS A 173 -4.49 14.06 -1.68
CA CYS A 173 -4.73 15.49 -1.85
C CYS A 173 -5.23 16.16 -0.56
N GLY A 174 -5.09 17.49 -0.52
CA GLY A 174 -5.52 18.33 0.58
C GLY A 174 -4.34 18.88 1.38
N ASP A 175 -4.61 19.98 2.08
CA ASP A 175 -3.61 20.61 2.92
C ASP A 175 -3.26 19.70 4.10
N ILE A 176 -1.97 19.63 4.41
CA ILE A 176 -1.47 18.93 5.59
C ILE A 176 -1.31 19.97 6.70
N PRO A 177 -2.19 20.00 7.72
CA PRO A 177 -2.21 21.10 8.68
C PRO A 177 -0.90 21.25 9.47
N GLY A 178 -0.25 22.41 9.36
CA GLY A 178 0.98 22.73 10.11
C GLY A 178 2.28 22.42 9.36
N LEU A 179 2.21 22.35 8.02
CA LEU A 179 3.31 22.36 7.07
C LEU A 179 3.15 23.53 6.10
#